data_AF-A0A839NTB4-F1
#
_entry.id   AF-A0A839NTB4-F1
#
_cell.length_a   1.000
_cell.length_b   1.000
_cell.length_c   1.000
_cell.angle_alpha   90.00
_cell.angle_beta   90.00
_cell.angle_gamma   90.00
#
_symmetry.space_group_name_H-M   'P 1'
#
loop_
_entity.id
_entity.type
_entity.pdbx_description
1 polymer ?
#
loop_
_entity_poly.entity_id
_entity_poly.type
_entity_poly.pdbx_seq_one_letter_code
_entity_poly.pdbx_strand_id
1 'polypeptide(L)'
;MSKHITRMTIHDAEHYTPEQRQAIIDAYPAHEREARTKGLPSLGSGRIFPIQEEDILCDAFAIPAHWPQIVGVDFGWDHPFAAIRSAWDRDADIWYLTAEYAQSESTPVIHAAAVKPWGDWLPVAWPHDGLQHDKGSGEDLASQYRTQGLAMLHEKATHEDGGNGVEAGVLDMLARMQTGRWKVFRHLSGWLGEFRLYHRKDGKIVKERDDRLSASRYGYMMRRFAETEPAPLKIGSRGARGGRGGWMGA
;
A
#
# COMPACT_ATOMS: atom_id res chain seq x y z
N MET A 1 26.13 1.48 -9.74
CA MET A 1 26.76 1.01 -8.48
C MET A 1 25.69 1.02 -7.39
N SER A 2 25.19 -0.15 -6.97
CA SER A 2 24.23 -0.23 -5.86
C SER A 2 24.97 0.09 -4.55
N LYS A 3 24.51 1.12 -3.82
CA LYS A 3 25.04 1.45 -2.49
C LYS A 3 24.43 0.47 -1.48
N HIS A 4 25.22 -0.48 -1.01
CA HIS A 4 24.84 -1.37 0.09
C HIS A 4 24.92 -0.62 1.42
N ILE A 5 23.84 -0.65 2.21
CA ILE A 5 23.80 -0.10 3.57
C ILE A 5 23.58 -1.27 4.53
N THR A 6 24.59 -1.59 5.31
CA THR A 6 24.50 -2.53 6.43
C THR A 6 23.92 -1.81 7.63
N ARG A 7 22.85 -2.35 8.21
CA ARG A 7 22.19 -1.80 9.39
C ARG A 7 22.40 -2.76 10.56
N MET A 8 22.81 -2.20 11.70
CA MET A 8 23.00 -2.93 12.95
C MET A 8 22.16 -2.27 14.04
N THR A 9 21.71 -3.10 14.97
CA THR A 9 20.90 -2.76 16.15
C THR A 9 21.68 -3.14 17.41
N ILE A 10 21.17 -2.76 18.58
CA ILE A 10 21.76 -3.20 19.85
C ILE A 10 21.71 -4.74 20.03
N HIS A 11 20.83 -5.43 19.30
CA HIS A 11 20.74 -6.89 19.32
C HIS A 11 21.84 -7.55 18.49
N ASP A 12 22.43 -6.84 17.53
CA ASP A 12 23.57 -7.32 16.72
C ASP A 12 24.92 -7.17 17.46
N ALA A 13 24.93 -6.51 18.61
CA ALA A 13 26.09 -6.42 19.49
C ALA A 13 26.20 -7.68 20.37
N GLU A 14 26.87 -8.71 19.85
CA GLU A 14 27.02 -10.03 20.51
C GLU A 14 27.79 -10.00 21.84
N HIS A 15 28.53 -8.93 22.13
CA HIS A 15 29.31 -8.76 23.36
C HIS A 15 28.46 -8.31 24.57
N TYR A 16 27.17 -8.01 24.39
CA TYR A 16 26.25 -7.69 25.49
C TYR A 16 25.34 -8.87 25.83
N THR A 17 25.16 -9.15 27.13
CA THR A 17 24.09 -10.06 27.58
C THR A 17 22.70 -9.44 27.38
N PRO A 18 21.62 -10.24 27.35
CA PRO A 18 20.26 -9.70 27.27
C PRO A 18 19.95 -8.66 28.35
N GLU A 19 20.43 -8.88 29.58
CA GLU A 19 20.22 -7.99 30.73
C GLU A 19 20.98 -6.67 30.55
N GLN A 20 22.22 -6.73 30.04
CA GLN A 20 23.01 -5.55 29.72
C GLN A 20 22.38 -4.73 28.60
N ARG A 21 21.85 -5.38 27.57
CA ARG A 21 21.10 -4.71 26.50
C ARG A 21 19.88 -4.01 27.06
N GLN A 22 19.10 -4.68 27.92
CA GLN A 22 17.91 -4.09 28.53
C GLN A 22 18.25 -2.88 29.40
N ALA A 23 19.31 -2.97 30.22
CA ALA A 23 19.78 -1.84 31.01
C ALA A 23 20.19 -0.62 30.15
N ILE A 24 20.83 -0.86 29.00
CA ILE A 24 21.17 0.20 28.03
C ILE A 24 19.89 0.79 27.39
N ILE A 25 18.94 -0.06 27.01
CA ILE A 25 17.65 0.36 26.43
C ILE A 25 16.87 1.26 27.41
N ASP A 26 16.82 0.85 28.68
CA ASP A 26 16.07 1.54 29.73
C ASP A 26 16.71 2.88 30.11
N ALA A 27 18.04 3.00 29.99
CA ALA A 27 18.78 4.24 30.21
C ALA A 27 18.47 5.32 29.15
N TYR A 28 17.96 4.95 27.98
CA TYR A 28 17.60 5.93 26.96
C TYR A 28 16.26 6.64 27.28
N PRO A 29 16.18 7.97 27.08
CA PRO A 29 14.91 8.69 27.06
C PRO A 29 13.93 8.06 26.08
N ALA A 30 12.64 8.00 26.41
CA ALA A 30 11.63 7.30 25.61
C ALA A 30 11.61 7.74 24.13
N HIS A 31 11.86 9.03 23.86
CA HIS A 31 11.91 9.59 22.50
C HIS A 31 13.19 9.29 21.72
N GLU A 32 14.27 8.86 22.38
CA GLU A 32 15.53 8.46 21.72
C GLU A 32 15.72 6.94 21.65
N ARG A 33 14.95 6.19 22.45
CA ARG A 33 15.12 4.75 22.62
C ARG A 33 15.07 4.01 21.30
N GLU A 34 14.05 4.23 20.47
CA GLU A 34 13.95 3.60 19.14
C GLU A 34 15.14 3.92 18.23
N ALA A 35 15.56 5.18 18.22
CA ALA A 35 16.66 5.66 17.38
C ALA A 35 17.98 4.99 17.74
N ARG A 36 18.31 4.96 19.03
CA ARG A 36 19.57 4.43 19.54
C ARG A 36 19.63 2.90 19.57
N THR A 37 18.48 2.23 19.66
CA THR A 37 18.42 0.76 19.76
C THR A 37 18.28 0.08 18.41
N LYS A 38 17.47 0.66 17.50
CA LYS A 38 17.16 0.08 16.19
C LYS A 38 17.90 0.80 15.04
N GLY A 39 18.74 1.79 15.33
CA GLY A 39 19.42 2.61 14.32
C GLY A 39 18.45 3.44 13.47
N LEU A 40 17.33 3.88 14.07
CA LEU A 40 16.32 4.71 13.41
C LEU A 40 16.73 6.19 13.47
N PRO A 41 16.33 7.03 12.50
CA PRO A 41 16.45 8.47 12.65
C PRO A 41 15.72 8.93 13.92
N SER A 42 16.33 9.82 14.72
CA SER A 42 15.76 10.27 16.00
C SER A 42 14.46 11.06 15.83
N LEU A 43 13.53 10.93 16.80
CA LEU A 43 12.39 11.82 16.93
C LEU A 43 12.90 13.26 17.06
N GLY A 44 12.55 14.12 16.09
CA GLY A 44 13.00 15.51 16.02
C GLY A 44 14.05 15.82 14.93
N SER A 45 14.64 14.82 14.26
CA SER A 45 15.68 15.04 13.21
C SER A 45 15.17 15.01 11.76
N GLY A 46 13.84 15.07 11.56
CA GLY A 46 13.25 15.14 10.22
C GLY A 46 12.40 13.94 9.81
N ARG A 47 12.03 13.00 10.70
CA ARG A 47 11.02 11.98 10.39
C ARG A 47 9.75 12.63 9.84
N ILE A 48 9.23 12.07 8.75
CA ILE A 48 8.00 12.58 8.14
C ILE A 48 6.78 12.18 8.97
N PHE A 49 6.77 10.94 9.47
CA PHE A 49 5.72 10.44 10.36
C PHE A 49 6.28 10.23 11.78
N PRO A 50 6.18 11.22 12.67
CA PRO A 50 6.59 11.09 14.08
C PRO A 50 5.52 10.36 14.90
N ILE A 51 5.13 9.15 14.48
CA ILE A 51 4.09 8.31 15.11
C ILE A 51 4.73 7.01 15.58
N GLN A 52 4.34 6.50 16.75
CA GLN A 52 4.80 5.17 17.19
C GLN A 52 4.15 4.11 16.30
N GLU A 53 4.89 3.08 15.91
CA GLU A 53 4.34 2.03 15.03
C GLU A 53 3.11 1.38 15.67
N GLU A 54 3.14 1.14 16.98
CA GLU A 54 2.04 0.54 17.73
C GLU A 54 0.72 1.32 17.62
N ASP A 55 0.76 2.64 17.40
CA ASP A 55 -0.44 3.48 17.27
C ASP A 55 -1.18 3.25 15.95
N ILE A 56 -0.48 2.79 14.91
CA ILE A 56 -1.03 2.51 13.59
C ILE A 56 -1.18 1.03 13.31
N LEU A 57 -0.55 0.16 14.09
CA LEU A 57 -0.61 -1.29 13.90
C LEU A 57 -1.95 -1.88 14.34
N CYS A 58 -2.41 -2.87 13.59
CA CYS A 58 -3.51 -3.75 13.98
C CYS A 58 -3.29 -5.18 13.46
N ASP A 59 -3.95 -6.14 14.09
CA ASP A 59 -3.92 -7.52 13.64
C ASP A 59 -4.78 -7.68 12.38
N ALA A 60 -4.39 -8.61 11.50
CA ALA A 60 -5.12 -8.83 10.27
C ALA A 60 -6.48 -9.47 10.55
N PHE A 61 -7.50 -9.02 9.84
CA PHE A 61 -8.87 -9.55 9.91
C PHE A 61 -9.49 -9.65 8.50
N ALA A 62 -10.57 -10.42 8.39
CA ALA A 62 -11.33 -10.52 7.16
C ALA A 62 -12.06 -9.19 6.89
N ILE A 63 -11.83 -8.61 5.71
CA ILE A 63 -12.41 -7.30 5.36
C ILE A 63 -13.94 -7.42 5.22
N PRO A 64 -14.73 -6.63 5.96
CA PRO A 64 -16.18 -6.62 5.82
C PRO A 64 -16.62 -6.33 4.38
N ALA A 65 -17.63 -7.06 3.90
CA ALA A 65 -18.07 -6.98 2.50
C ALA A 65 -18.57 -5.58 2.07
N HIS A 66 -19.04 -4.77 3.02
CA HIS A 66 -19.52 -3.41 2.77
C HIS A 66 -18.40 -2.36 2.76
N TRP A 67 -17.16 -2.74 3.12
CA TRP A 67 -16.02 -1.83 3.07
C TRP A 67 -15.46 -1.76 1.66
N PRO A 68 -15.46 -0.58 1.03
CA PRO A 68 -14.83 -0.42 -0.26
C PRO A 68 -13.32 -0.58 -0.16
N GLN A 69 -12.73 -1.15 -1.21
CA GLN A 69 -11.31 -1.46 -1.33
C GLN A 69 -10.75 -0.87 -2.62
N ILE A 70 -9.44 -0.63 -2.60
CA ILE A 70 -8.67 -0.14 -3.74
C ILE A 70 -7.23 -0.60 -3.60
N VAL A 71 -6.55 -0.79 -4.73
CA VAL A 71 -5.09 -0.98 -4.76
C VAL A 71 -4.45 0.33 -5.20
N GLY A 72 -3.47 0.81 -4.47
CA GLY A 72 -2.53 1.82 -4.98
C GLY A 72 -1.26 1.15 -5.47
N VAL A 73 -0.70 1.63 -6.59
CA VAL A 73 0.58 1.15 -7.12
C VAL A 73 1.58 2.29 -7.28
N ASP A 74 2.87 1.96 -7.22
CA ASP A 74 3.98 2.82 -7.63
C ASP A 74 4.83 2.04 -8.64
N PHE A 75 5.13 2.66 -9.79
CA PHE A 75 5.87 2.00 -10.86
C PHE A 75 7.36 2.11 -10.59
N GLY A 76 8.11 1.02 -10.79
CA GLY A 76 9.55 1.00 -10.59
C GLY A 76 10.21 -0.16 -11.33
N TRP A 77 11.44 0.07 -11.80
CA TRP A 77 12.32 -0.98 -12.33
C TRP A 77 13.57 -1.14 -11.46
N ASP A 78 14.42 -0.09 -11.40
CA ASP A 78 15.62 -0.06 -10.55
C ASP A 78 15.26 0.05 -9.06
N HIS A 79 14.26 0.88 -8.75
CA HIS A 79 13.52 0.82 -7.49
C HIS A 79 12.31 -0.11 -7.68
N PRO A 80 11.79 -0.74 -6.61
CA PRO A 80 10.76 -1.75 -6.77
C PRO A 80 9.45 -1.14 -7.26
N PHE A 81 8.76 -1.84 -8.16
CA PHE A 81 7.31 -1.70 -8.25
C PHE A 81 6.71 -2.04 -6.90
N ALA A 82 5.72 -1.27 -6.44
CA ALA A 82 5.00 -1.55 -5.20
C ALA A 82 3.48 -1.51 -5.42
N ALA A 83 2.76 -2.37 -4.72
CA ALA A 83 1.30 -2.40 -4.69
C ALA A 83 0.82 -2.53 -3.24
N ILE A 84 -0.19 -1.74 -2.86
CA ILE A 84 -0.81 -1.76 -1.53
C ILE A 84 -2.31 -1.88 -1.68
N ARG A 85 -2.87 -2.97 -1.16
CA ARG A 85 -4.33 -3.14 -1.04
C ARG A 85 -4.83 -2.45 0.22
N SER A 86 -5.84 -1.60 0.06
CA SER A 86 -6.43 -0.87 1.16
C SER A 86 -7.94 -1.10 1.24
N ALA A 87 -8.48 -1.01 2.46
CA ALA A 87 -9.91 -1.04 2.74
C ALA A 87 -10.31 0.21 3.54
N TRP A 88 -11.52 0.71 3.32
CA TRP A 88 -12.02 1.90 3.99
C TRP A 88 -13.29 1.59 4.78
N ASP A 89 -13.19 1.68 6.10
CA ASP A 89 -14.38 1.79 6.94
C ASP A 89 -14.93 3.21 6.79
N ARG A 90 -16.03 3.36 6.04
CA ARG A 90 -16.68 4.67 5.83
C ARG A 90 -17.45 5.14 7.05
N ASP A 91 -17.88 4.23 7.92
CA ASP A 91 -18.70 4.56 9.09
C ASP A 91 -17.83 5.16 10.20
N ALA A 92 -16.64 4.58 10.43
CA ALA A 92 -15.66 5.09 11.38
C ALA A 92 -14.61 6.02 10.73
N ASP A 93 -14.63 6.15 9.40
CA ASP A 93 -13.63 6.84 8.58
C ASP A 93 -12.19 6.36 8.84
N ILE A 94 -11.98 5.04 8.86
CA ILE A 94 -10.66 4.43 9.09
C ILE A 94 -10.14 3.80 7.80
N TRP A 95 -8.92 4.17 7.42
CA TRP A 95 -8.20 3.62 6.30
C TRP A 95 -7.28 2.48 6.76
N TYR A 96 -7.47 1.29 6.20
CA TYR A 96 -6.69 0.10 6.52
C TYR A 96 -5.80 -0.31 5.35
N LEU A 97 -4.51 -0.51 5.59
CA LEU A 97 -3.62 -1.21 4.66
C LEU A 97 -3.64 -2.70 4.98
N THR A 98 -3.97 -3.52 3.98
CA THR A 98 -4.39 -4.91 4.19
C THR A 98 -3.51 -5.95 3.49
N ALA A 99 -2.83 -5.57 2.40
CA ALA A 99 -1.86 -6.42 1.72
C ALA A 99 -0.78 -5.54 1.06
N GLU A 100 0.41 -6.11 0.89
CA GLU A 100 1.52 -5.48 0.17
C GLU A 100 2.16 -6.44 -0.80
N TYR A 101 2.70 -5.89 -1.89
CA TYR A 101 3.58 -6.58 -2.82
C TYR A 101 4.61 -5.57 -3.31
N ALA A 102 5.88 -5.96 -3.41
CA ALA A 102 6.86 -5.16 -4.13
C ALA A 102 7.97 -6.01 -4.72
N GLN A 103 8.47 -5.63 -5.90
CA GLN A 103 9.51 -6.35 -6.60
C GLN A 103 10.22 -5.43 -7.61
N SER A 104 11.56 -5.43 -7.59
CA SER A 104 12.40 -4.75 -8.59
C SER A 104 12.67 -5.64 -9.80
N GLU A 105 13.11 -5.04 -10.91
CA GLU A 105 13.60 -5.74 -12.11
C GLU A 105 12.63 -6.82 -12.63
N SER A 106 11.33 -6.51 -12.62
CA SER A 106 10.29 -7.43 -13.04
C SER A 106 9.29 -6.76 -13.98
N THR A 107 8.55 -7.58 -14.72
CA THR A 107 7.69 -7.10 -15.81
C THR A 107 6.25 -6.91 -15.33
N PRO A 108 5.44 -6.09 -16.05
CA PRO A 108 4.02 -5.93 -15.75
C PRO A 108 3.25 -7.26 -15.62
N VAL A 109 3.64 -8.29 -16.38
CA VAL A 109 3.03 -9.64 -16.33
C VAL A 109 3.18 -10.25 -14.94
N ILE A 110 4.39 -10.17 -14.36
CA ILE A 110 4.69 -10.75 -13.04
C ILE A 110 3.97 -9.96 -11.96
N HIS A 111 4.03 -8.63 -12.03
CA HIS A 111 3.34 -7.76 -11.06
C HIS A 111 1.82 -7.98 -11.07
N ALA A 112 1.21 -8.04 -12.24
CA ALA A 112 -0.22 -8.31 -12.37
C ALA A 112 -0.58 -9.70 -11.84
N ALA A 113 0.24 -10.73 -12.10
CA ALA A 113 0.02 -12.07 -11.56
C ALA A 113 0.08 -12.13 -10.02
N ALA A 114 0.86 -11.25 -9.38
CA ALA A 114 0.94 -11.15 -7.93
C ALA A 114 -0.24 -10.37 -7.31
N VAL A 115 -0.75 -9.34 -8.00
CA VAL A 115 -1.82 -8.45 -7.49
C VAL A 115 -3.22 -9.00 -7.76
N LYS A 116 -3.45 -9.61 -8.93
CA LYS A 116 -4.77 -10.18 -9.33
C LYS A 116 -5.41 -11.12 -8.31
N PRO A 117 -4.67 -12.03 -7.65
CA PRO A 117 -5.22 -12.89 -6.61
C PRO A 117 -5.85 -12.15 -5.42
N TRP A 118 -5.57 -10.85 -5.23
CA TRP A 118 -6.27 -10.03 -4.24
C TRP A 118 -7.73 -9.73 -4.61
N GLY A 119 -8.05 -9.78 -5.90
CA GLY A 119 -9.36 -9.54 -6.49
C GLY A 119 -9.22 -8.78 -7.82
N ASP A 120 -9.54 -9.42 -8.95
CA ASP A 120 -9.50 -8.81 -10.29
C ASP A 120 -10.46 -7.61 -10.45
N TRP A 121 -11.44 -7.50 -9.56
CA TRP A 121 -12.41 -6.41 -9.49
C TRP A 121 -11.85 -5.15 -8.82
N LEU A 122 -10.72 -5.24 -8.10
CA LEU A 122 -10.17 -4.13 -7.32
C LEU A 122 -9.69 -3.00 -8.25
N PRO A 123 -10.23 -1.78 -8.11
CA PRO A 123 -9.71 -0.63 -8.83
C PRO A 123 -8.24 -0.38 -8.45
N VAL A 124 -7.43 0.00 -9.44
CA VAL A 124 -5.99 0.23 -9.25
C VAL A 124 -5.64 1.69 -9.51
N ALA A 125 -5.29 2.43 -8.47
CA ALA A 125 -4.80 3.80 -8.52
C ALA A 125 -3.30 3.84 -8.81
N TRP A 126 -2.87 4.73 -9.70
CA TRP A 126 -1.51 4.77 -10.24
C TRP A 126 -0.99 6.22 -10.37
N PRO A 127 0.33 6.45 -10.27
CA PRO A 127 0.92 7.79 -10.28
C PRO A 127 0.96 8.40 -11.68
N HIS A 128 1.33 9.67 -11.77
CA HIS A 128 1.53 10.36 -13.06
C HIS A 128 2.56 9.68 -13.97
N ASP A 129 3.52 8.94 -13.40
CA ASP A 129 4.54 8.20 -14.14
C ASP A 129 3.95 7.11 -15.03
N GLY A 130 2.71 6.69 -14.79
CA GLY A 130 2.00 5.78 -15.68
C GLY A 130 1.75 6.31 -17.08
N LEU A 131 1.89 7.63 -17.30
CA LEU A 131 1.81 8.28 -18.62
C LEU A 131 3.12 8.20 -19.41
N GLN A 132 4.21 7.77 -18.76
CA GLN A 132 5.48 7.59 -19.45
C GLN A 132 5.36 6.40 -20.39
N HIS A 133 5.87 6.57 -21.61
CA HIS A 133 5.87 5.53 -22.63
C HIS A 133 7.13 4.68 -22.47
N ASP A 134 6.97 3.37 -22.48
CA ASP A 134 8.13 2.49 -22.61
C ASP A 134 8.72 2.62 -24.03
N LYS A 135 10.04 2.62 -24.12
CA LYS A 135 10.76 2.76 -25.40
C LYS A 135 10.53 1.56 -26.33
N GLY A 136 10.12 0.41 -25.80
CA GLY A 136 9.88 -0.81 -26.56
C GLY A 136 8.45 -0.95 -27.11
N SER A 137 7.44 -0.70 -26.28
CA SER A 137 6.03 -0.92 -26.65
C SER A 137 5.35 0.26 -27.33
N GLY A 138 5.80 1.50 -27.04
CA GLY A 138 5.09 2.71 -27.45
C GLY A 138 3.73 2.90 -26.76
N GLU A 139 3.40 2.08 -25.75
CA GLU A 139 2.24 2.24 -24.88
C GLU A 139 2.66 2.87 -23.54
N ASP A 140 1.77 3.67 -22.96
CA ASP A 140 1.97 4.17 -21.61
C ASP A 140 2.01 3.00 -20.60
N LEU A 141 2.77 3.18 -19.51
CA LEU A 141 2.94 2.15 -18.49
C LEU A 141 1.59 1.65 -17.94
N ALA A 142 0.64 2.54 -17.66
CA ALA A 142 -0.67 2.14 -17.14
C ALA A 142 -1.42 1.18 -18.09
N SER A 143 -1.31 1.40 -19.40
CA SER A 143 -1.93 0.56 -20.43
C SER A 143 -1.30 -0.82 -20.49
N GLN A 144 0.00 -0.94 -20.28
CA GLN A 144 0.66 -2.25 -20.22
C GLN A 144 0.11 -3.11 -19.08
N TYR A 145 -0.10 -2.53 -17.89
CA TYR A 145 -0.69 -3.24 -16.76
C TYR A 145 -2.19 -3.52 -16.97
N ARG A 146 -2.91 -2.61 -17.64
CA ARG A 146 -4.30 -2.82 -18.05
C ARG A 146 -4.44 -4.03 -19.00
N THR A 147 -3.52 -4.17 -19.96
CA THR A 147 -3.46 -5.33 -20.86
C THR A 147 -3.22 -6.65 -20.11
N GLN A 148 -2.57 -6.61 -18.94
CA GLN A 148 -2.40 -7.79 -18.07
C GLN A 148 -3.63 -8.08 -17.18
N GLY A 149 -4.70 -7.29 -17.30
CA GLY A 149 -5.96 -7.51 -16.61
C GLY A 149 -6.08 -6.84 -15.24
N LEU A 150 -5.19 -5.88 -14.90
CA LEU A 150 -5.44 -5.03 -13.74
C LEU A 150 -6.49 -3.97 -14.08
N ALA A 151 -7.45 -3.74 -13.17
CA ALA A 151 -8.48 -2.71 -13.30
C ALA A 151 -7.91 -1.30 -13.03
N MET A 152 -6.94 -0.88 -13.85
CA MET A 152 -6.29 0.42 -13.79
C MET A 152 -7.33 1.53 -13.95
N LEU A 153 -7.41 2.45 -12.98
CA LEU A 153 -8.30 3.61 -13.07
C LEU A 153 -8.07 4.37 -14.38
N HIS A 154 -9.12 4.99 -14.90
CA HIS A 154 -9.01 5.78 -16.13
C HIS A 154 -8.07 6.98 -15.96
N GLU A 155 -8.06 7.56 -14.75
CA GLU A 155 -7.25 8.73 -14.43
C GLU A 155 -6.17 8.37 -13.40
N LYS A 156 -5.02 9.02 -13.55
CA LYS A 156 -3.91 9.00 -12.60
C LYS A 156 -4.31 9.60 -11.24
N ALA A 157 -3.55 9.25 -10.21
CA ALA A 157 -3.79 9.67 -8.84
C ALA A 157 -3.75 11.19 -8.67
N THR A 158 -4.84 11.74 -8.16
CA THR A 158 -5.05 13.16 -7.87
C THR A 158 -5.85 13.31 -6.57
N HIS A 159 -5.60 14.42 -5.87
CA HIS A 159 -6.46 14.90 -4.79
C HIS A 159 -7.83 15.30 -5.35
N GLU A 160 -8.81 15.53 -4.47
CA GLU A 160 -10.18 15.87 -4.88
C GLU A 160 -10.28 17.18 -5.67
N ASP A 161 -9.35 18.11 -5.44
CA ASP A 161 -9.22 19.37 -6.17
C ASP A 161 -8.46 19.24 -7.50
N GLY A 162 -8.05 18.03 -7.87
CA GLY A 162 -7.26 17.73 -9.07
C GLY A 162 -5.76 17.93 -8.92
N GLY A 163 -5.28 18.41 -7.77
CA GLY A 163 -3.85 18.53 -7.47
C GLY A 163 -3.16 17.18 -7.23
N ASN A 164 -1.83 17.14 -7.26
CA ASN A 164 -1.05 15.92 -7.00
C ASN A 164 0.10 16.13 -6.00
N GLY A 165 0.02 17.19 -5.19
CA GLY A 165 1.08 17.56 -4.25
C GLY A 165 1.39 16.46 -3.24
N VAL A 166 2.63 15.96 -3.24
CA VAL A 166 3.11 14.92 -2.32
C VAL A 166 2.98 15.36 -0.87
N GLU A 167 3.39 16.61 -0.57
CA GLU A 167 3.33 17.18 0.78
C GLU A 167 1.91 17.18 1.34
N ALA A 168 0.92 17.54 0.54
CA ALA A 168 -0.48 17.54 0.96
C ALA A 168 -0.97 16.13 1.32
N GLY A 169 -0.65 15.13 0.48
CA GLY A 169 -1.01 13.74 0.78
C GLY A 169 -0.31 13.19 2.02
N VAL A 170 0.97 13.53 2.21
CA VAL A 170 1.74 13.16 3.39
C VAL A 170 1.18 13.79 4.67
N LEU A 171 0.81 15.07 4.62
CA LEU A 171 0.20 15.76 5.76
C LEU A 171 -1.16 15.13 6.13
N ASP A 172 -1.99 14.76 5.15
CA ASP A 172 -3.27 14.11 5.42
C ASP A 172 -3.10 12.70 5.99
N MET A 173 -2.14 11.92 5.47
CA MET A 173 -1.76 10.63 6.05
C MET A 173 -1.34 10.79 7.53
N LEU A 174 -0.49 11.77 7.84
CA LEU A 174 -0.05 12.04 9.21
C LEU A 174 -1.24 12.41 10.11
N ALA A 175 -2.13 13.28 9.66
CA ALA A 175 -3.33 13.67 10.41
C ALA A 175 -4.24 12.46 10.71
N ARG A 176 -4.38 11.53 9.76
CA ARG A 176 -5.11 10.27 9.98
C ARG A 176 -4.42 9.36 10.97
N MET A 177 -3.09 9.22 10.89
CA MET A 177 -2.33 8.45 11.88
C MET A 177 -2.50 9.01 13.30
N GLN A 178 -2.38 10.34 13.47
CA GLN A 178 -2.55 11.02 14.76
C GLN A 178 -3.97 10.86 15.34
N THR A 179 -4.97 10.75 14.47
CA THR A 179 -6.38 10.58 14.88
C THR A 179 -6.82 9.11 14.95
N GLY A 180 -5.90 8.16 14.77
CA GLY A 180 -6.20 6.73 14.79
C GLY A 180 -6.99 6.22 13.57
N ARG A 181 -7.10 7.03 12.51
CA ARG A 181 -7.83 6.75 11.26
C ARG A 181 -6.96 6.19 10.13
N TRP A 182 -5.70 5.86 10.42
CA TRP A 182 -4.81 5.13 9.53
C TRP A 182 -4.29 3.89 10.24
N LYS A 183 -4.59 2.72 9.71
CA LYS A 183 -4.24 1.44 10.31
C LYS A 183 -3.52 0.55 9.30
N VAL A 184 -2.55 -0.22 9.79
CA VAL A 184 -1.68 -1.08 8.98
C VAL A 184 -1.69 -2.47 9.58
N PHE A 185 -1.95 -3.48 8.75
CA PHE A 185 -1.85 -4.87 9.18
C PHE A 185 -0.41 -5.22 9.57
N ARG A 186 -0.25 -5.88 10.72
CA ARG A 186 1.05 -6.13 11.34
C ARG A 186 2.06 -6.89 10.46
N HIS A 187 1.57 -7.70 9.52
CA HIS A 187 2.43 -8.47 8.62
C HIS A 187 2.99 -7.67 7.43
N LEU A 188 2.57 -6.41 7.24
CA LEU A 188 3.07 -5.52 6.17
C LEU A 188 4.44 -4.93 6.52
N SER A 189 5.41 -5.82 6.72
CA SER A 189 6.74 -5.48 7.24
C SER A 189 7.56 -4.62 6.28
N GLY A 190 7.33 -4.73 4.97
CA GLY A 190 7.96 -3.88 3.96
C GLY A 190 7.52 -2.42 4.11
N TRP A 191 6.21 -2.17 4.19
CA TRP A 191 5.64 -0.84 4.41
C TRP A 191 6.14 -0.24 5.73
N LEU A 192 6.20 -1.02 6.81
CA LEU A 192 6.75 -0.56 8.09
C LEU A 192 8.24 -0.22 7.99
N GLY A 193 8.99 -0.96 7.16
CA GLY A 193 10.39 -0.68 6.85
C GLY A 193 10.59 0.70 6.22
N GLU A 194 9.75 1.06 5.26
CA GLU A 194 9.74 2.38 4.61
C GLU A 194 9.30 3.47 5.59
N PHE A 195 8.19 3.25 6.31
CA PHE A 195 7.66 4.15 7.34
C PHE A 195 8.75 4.59 8.34
N ARG A 196 9.54 3.63 8.83
CA ARG A 196 10.65 3.84 9.77
C ARG A 196 11.74 4.77 9.26
N LEU A 197 11.99 4.74 7.96
CA LEU A 197 13.09 5.42 7.28
C LEU A 197 12.65 6.73 6.61
N TYR A 198 11.35 6.97 6.49
CA TYR A 198 10.81 8.11 5.77
C TYR A 198 11.10 9.43 6.51
N HIS A 199 11.92 10.27 5.90
CA HIS A 199 12.49 11.45 6.54
C HIS A 199 12.69 12.60 5.56
N ARG A 200 13.00 13.75 6.14
CA ARG A 200 13.35 14.99 5.47
C ARG A 200 14.84 15.25 5.64
N LYS A 201 15.41 15.85 4.60
CA LYS A 201 16.74 16.44 4.61
C LYS A 201 16.64 17.86 4.05
N ASP A 202 17.15 18.84 4.79
CA ASP A 202 17.08 20.26 4.42
C ASP A 202 15.65 20.73 4.11
N GLY A 203 14.68 20.27 4.92
CA GLY A 203 13.26 20.59 4.78
C GLY A 203 12.50 19.82 3.69
N LYS A 204 13.20 19.07 2.82
CA LYS A 204 12.61 18.33 1.70
C LYS A 204 12.47 16.85 2.01
N ILE A 205 11.38 16.24 1.56
CA ILE A 205 11.21 14.78 1.59
C ILE A 205 12.36 14.11 0.82
N VAL A 206 12.98 13.11 1.45
CA VAL A 206 13.93 12.23 0.78
C VAL A 206 13.15 11.12 0.09
N LYS A 207 13.19 11.11 -1.24
CA LYS A 207 12.49 10.13 -2.10
C LYS A 207 13.35 8.88 -2.29
N GLU A 208 13.61 8.17 -1.18
CA GLU A 208 14.36 6.92 -1.20
C GLU A 208 13.60 5.88 -0.39
N ARG A 209 13.33 4.72 -1.01
CA ARG A 209 12.61 3.59 -0.38
C ARG A 209 11.26 4.03 0.19
N ASP A 210 10.48 4.71 -0.64
CA ASP A 210 9.14 5.17 -0.31
C ASP A 210 8.07 4.64 -1.28
N ASP A 211 8.37 3.55 -2.00
CA ASP A 211 7.52 3.00 -3.05
C ASP A 211 6.17 2.49 -2.49
N ARG A 212 6.17 1.75 -1.39
CA ARG A 212 4.93 1.31 -0.70
C ARG A 212 4.22 2.46 -0.02
N LEU A 213 4.96 3.41 0.56
CA LEU A 213 4.35 4.63 1.11
C LEU A 213 3.65 5.43 0.02
N SER A 214 4.30 5.62 -1.13
CA SER A 214 3.75 6.28 -2.31
C SER A 214 2.54 5.53 -2.86
N ALA A 215 2.63 4.22 -3.05
CA ALA A 215 1.50 3.38 -3.44
C ALA A 215 0.31 3.53 -2.47
N SER A 216 0.54 3.47 -1.16
CA SER A 216 -0.52 3.65 -0.16
C SER A 216 -1.14 5.05 -0.20
N ARG A 217 -0.32 6.09 -0.45
CA ARG A 217 -0.77 7.47 -0.63
C ARG A 217 -1.66 7.60 -1.87
N TYR A 218 -1.27 7.02 -3.01
CA TYR A 218 -2.07 7.08 -4.24
C TYR A 218 -3.41 6.35 -4.10
N GLY A 219 -3.42 5.17 -3.46
CA GLY A 219 -4.66 4.47 -3.13
C GLY A 219 -5.59 5.32 -2.27
N TYR A 220 -5.05 5.98 -1.24
CA TYR A 220 -5.82 6.86 -0.36
C TYR A 220 -6.30 8.15 -1.07
N MET A 221 -5.45 8.79 -1.89
CA MET A 221 -5.83 9.95 -2.71
C MET A 221 -7.03 9.62 -3.61
N MET A 222 -7.04 8.40 -4.15
CA MET A 222 -8.08 7.91 -5.05
C MET A 222 -9.19 7.12 -4.34
N ARG A 223 -9.33 7.20 -3.01
CA ARG A 223 -10.34 6.46 -2.22
C ARG A 223 -11.78 6.66 -2.69
N ARG A 224 -12.07 7.77 -3.38
CA ARG A 224 -13.36 8.07 -4.01
C ARG A 224 -13.78 7.06 -5.08
N PHE A 225 -12.81 6.31 -5.63
CA PHE A 225 -13.02 5.23 -6.59
C PHE A 225 -12.91 3.84 -5.96
N ALA A 226 -12.79 3.73 -4.63
CA ALA A 226 -12.78 2.42 -3.98
C ALA A 226 -14.16 1.76 -4.11
N GLU A 227 -14.16 0.47 -4.41
CA GLU A 227 -15.37 -0.32 -4.70
C GLU A 227 -15.54 -1.48 -3.71
N THR A 228 -16.76 -1.97 -3.55
CA THR A 228 -17.02 -3.23 -2.81
C THR A 228 -17.00 -4.40 -3.76
N GLU A 229 -16.70 -5.60 -3.26
CA GLU A 229 -16.72 -6.81 -4.08
C GLU A 229 -18.08 -6.97 -4.78
N PRO A 230 -18.11 -7.13 -6.13
CA PRO A 230 -19.36 -7.31 -6.85
C PRO A 230 -20.11 -8.55 -6.35
N ALA A 231 -21.40 -8.40 -6.09
CA ALA A 231 -22.23 -9.57 -5.77
C ALA A 231 -22.16 -10.59 -6.91
N PRO A 232 -22.02 -11.90 -6.61
CA PRO A 232 -22.00 -12.92 -7.64
C PRO A 232 -23.28 -12.80 -8.48
N LEU A 233 -23.10 -12.72 -9.80
CA LEU A 233 -24.20 -12.65 -10.76
C LEU A 233 -25.15 -13.80 -10.46
N LYS A 234 -26.37 -13.50 -10.01
CA LYS A 234 -27.45 -14.49 -9.93
C LYS A 234 -27.79 -14.88 -11.36
N ILE A 235 -27.19 -15.95 -11.86
CA ILE A 235 -27.65 -16.60 -13.09
C ILE A 235 -29.05 -17.12 -12.75
N GLY A 236 -30.07 -16.34 -13.11
CA GLY A 236 -31.45 -16.74 -12.94
C GLY A 236 -31.63 -18.09 -13.62
N SER A 237 -31.98 -19.11 -12.85
CA SER A 237 -32.41 -20.39 -13.40
C SER A 237 -33.60 -20.09 -14.31
N ARG A 238 -33.36 -20.00 -15.62
CA ARG A 238 -34.43 -19.99 -16.61
C ARG A 238 -35.17 -21.30 -16.37
N GLY A 239 -36.35 -21.17 -15.76
CA GLY A 239 -37.19 -22.30 -15.41
C GLY A 239 -37.29 -23.23 -16.61
N ALA A 240 -36.95 -24.49 -16.38
CA ALA A 240 -37.39 -25.58 -17.22
C ALA A 240 -38.91 -25.51 -17.31
N ARG A 241 -39.43 -24.82 -18.33
CA ARG A 241 -40.83 -24.95 -18.72
C ARG A 241 -40.97 -26.37 -19.24
N GLY A 242 -41.43 -27.24 -18.34
CA GLY A 242 -41.77 -28.62 -18.60
C GLY A 242 -42.64 -28.74 -19.84
N GLY A 243 -42.31 -29.75 -20.64
CA GLY A 243 -43.08 -30.16 -21.80
C GLY A 243 -44.55 -30.40 -21.45
N ARG A 244 -45.41 -29.69 -22.17
CA ARG A 244 -46.76 -30.13 -22.54
C ARG A 244 -46.69 -30.10 -24.07
N GLY A 245 -46.95 -31.15 -24.84
CA GLY A 245 -47.89 -32.24 -24.69
C GLY A 245 -48.66 -32.30 -26.01
N GLY A 246 -48.66 -33.46 -26.67
CA GLY A 246 -49.62 -33.83 -27.71
C GLY A 246 -49.26 -33.49 -29.16
N TRP A 247 -48.79 -34.48 -29.92
CA TRP A 247 -49.07 -34.61 -31.35
C TRP A 247 -49.62 -36.03 -31.59
N MET A 248 -50.92 -36.10 -31.90
CA MET A 248 -51.64 -37.27 -32.41
C MET A 248 -52.04 -36.99 -33.86
N GLY A 249 -52.04 -38.04 -34.67
CA GLY A 249 -52.74 -38.15 -35.95
C GLY A 249 -51.84 -37.95 -37.16
N ALA A 250 -51.97 -38.70 -38.25
CA ALA A 250 -52.78 -39.87 -38.60
C ALA A 250 -52.14 -40.48 -39.86
#